data_AF-A0A2Y8FWL4-F1
#
_entry.id   AF-A0A2Y8FWL4-F1
#
_cell.length_a   1.000
_cell.length_b   1.000
_cell.length_c   1.000
_cell.angle_alpha   90.00
_cell.angle_beta   90.00
_cell.angle_gamma   90.00
#
_symmetry.space_group_name_H-M   'P 1'
#
loop_
_entity.id
_entity.type
_entity.pdbx_description
1 polymer ?
#
loop_
_entity_poly.entity_id
_entity_poly.type
_entity_poly.pdbx_seq_one_letter_code
_entity_poly.pdbx_strand_id
1 'polypeptide(L)'
;MSKKNGKIKTKNKIRTNRKSLNKSVRKKEKVNFIQLTFSQYENILLSDMTSARICNLLKVNCDQDFISNLRKNKVPEYREWFKKVRGV
;
A
#
# COMPACT_ATOMS: atom_id res chain seq x y z
N MET A 1 -3.92 -24.50 49.37
CA MET A 1 -4.24 -23.20 48.74
C MET A 1 -4.78 -23.43 47.33
N SER A 2 -6.07 -23.18 47.10
CA SER A 2 -6.66 -23.23 45.75
C SER A 2 -6.23 -22.03 44.91
N LYS A 3 -5.85 -22.26 43.65
CA LYS A 3 -5.97 -21.25 42.59
C LYS A 3 -6.83 -21.83 41.46
N LYS A 4 -8.04 -21.28 41.36
CA LYS A 4 -9.04 -21.53 40.32
C LYS A 4 -8.65 -20.82 39.03
N ASN A 5 -8.97 -21.49 37.92
CA ASN A 5 -9.51 -20.97 36.66
C ASN A 5 -8.74 -19.91 35.86
N GLY A 6 -8.22 -20.36 34.72
CA GLY A 6 -8.14 -19.57 33.50
C GLY A 6 -8.26 -20.46 32.28
N LYS A 7 -9.49 -20.82 31.87
CA LYS A 7 -9.73 -21.42 30.54
C LYS A 7 -9.26 -20.42 29.49
N ILE A 8 -8.04 -20.60 28.97
CA ILE A 8 -7.61 -19.90 27.75
C ILE A 8 -8.47 -20.49 26.63
N LYS A 9 -9.57 -19.80 26.31
CA LYS A 9 -10.32 -20.04 25.08
C LYS A 9 -9.36 -19.75 23.93
N THR A 10 -8.70 -20.79 23.42
CA THR A 10 -8.09 -20.80 22.10
C THR A 10 -9.20 -20.46 21.12
N LYS A 11 -9.40 -19.17 20.85
CA LYS A 11 -10.11 -18.73 19.65
C LYS A 11 -9.38 -19.45 18.52
N ASN A 12 -10.08 -20.37 17.87
CA ASN A 12 -9.62 -21.02 16.64
C ASN A 12 -9.16 -19.91 15.70
N LYS A 13 -7.86 -19.59 15.73
CA LYS A 13 -7.23 -18.70 14.77
C LYS A 13 -7.38 -19.47 13.48
N ILE A 14 -8.35 -19.08 12.66
CA ILE A 14 -8.53 -19.61 11.32
C ILE A 14 -7.16 -19.46 10.65
N ARG A 15 -6.43 -20.58 10.55
CA ARG A 15 -5.13 -20.62 9.91
C ARG A 15 -5.41 -20.68 8.42
N THR A 16 -5.75 -19.53 7.84
CA THR A 16 -5.87 -19.44 6.39
C THR A 16 -4.51 -19.76 5.79
N ASN A 17 -4.46 -20.73 4.88
CA ASN A 17 -3.28 -21.08 4.08
C ASN A 17 -2.92 -19.96 3.08
N ARG A 18 -3.02 -18.68 3.47
CA ARG A 18 -2.68 -17.51 2.64
C ARG A 18 -1.18 -17.32 2.44
N LYS A 19 -0.33 -18.28 2.87
CA LYS A 19 1.12 -18.17 2.88
C LYS A 19 1.79 -18.42 1.52
N SER A 20 1.12 -18.94 0.49
CA SER A 20 1.82 -19.38 -0.73
C SER A 20 1.48 -18.67 -2.04
N LEU A 21 0.39 -17.90 -2.15
CA LEU A 21 -0.01 -17.37 -3.47
C LEU A 21 0.32 -15.90 -3.74
N ASN A 22 0.69 -15.13 -2.73
CA ASN A 22 1.21 -13.78 -2.94
C ASN A 22 2.23 -13.49 -1.85
N LYS A 23 3.53 -13.47 -2.19
CA LYS A 23 4.54 -12.87 -1.29
C LYS A 23 4.00 -11.51 -0.87
N SER A 24 3.98 -11.24 0.44
CA SER A 24 3.61 -9.92 0.97
C SER A 24 4.35 -8.86 0.18
N VAL A 25 3.70 -7.75 -0.18
CA VAL A 25 4.35 -6.67 -0.94
C VAL A 25 5.64 -6.23 -0.25
N ARG A 26 5.69 -6.21 1.08
CA ARG A 26 6.90 -5.91 1.88
C ARG A 26 8.08 -6.87 1.66
N LYS A 27 7.84 -8.07 1.14
CA LYS A 27 8.85 -9.09 0.84
C LYS A 27 9.29 -9.08 -0.63
N LYS A 28 8.72 -8.21 -1.46
CA LYS A 28 9.17 -8.01 -2.83
C LYS A 28 10.36 -7.05 -2.84
N GLU A 29 11.15 -7.09 -3.91
CA GLU A 29 12.23 -6.12 -4.12
C GLU A 29 11.68 -4.70 -4.11
N LYS A 30 12.42 -3.80 -3.46
CA LYS A 30 12.06 -2.40 -3.38
C LYS A 30 12.34 -1.77 -4.74
N VAL A 31 11.31 -1.16 -5.33
CA VAL A 31 11.43 -0.45 -6.60
C VAL A 31 11.49 1.04 -6.34
N ASN A 32 12.38 1.73 -7.05
CA ASN A 32 12.57 3.17 -6.94
C ASN A 32 11.55 3.96 -7.77
N PHE A 33 11.01 3.33 -8.81
CA PHE A 33 10.07 3.95 -9.73
C PHE A 33 8.99 2.94 -10.14
N ILE A 34 7.78 3.45 -10.37
CA ILE A 34 6.65 2.67 -10.89
C ILE A 34 6.04 3.50 -12.02
N GLN A 35 5.82 2.85 -13.15
CA GLN A 35 5.03 3.42 -14.24
C GLN A 35 3.54 3.24 -13.92
N LEU A 36 2.82 4.35 -13.85
CA LEU A 36 1.39 4.41 -13.57
C LEU A 36 0.63 4.69 -14.86
N THR A 37 -0.61 4.22 -14.94
CA THR A 37 -1.58 4.77 -15.89
C THR A 37 -2.18 6.06 -15.35
N PHE A 38 -2.76 6.89 -16.22
CA PHE A 38 -3.41 8.13 -15.81
C PHE A 38 -4.47 7.89 -14.73
N SER A 39 -5.34 6.90 -14.91
CA SER A 39 -6.38 6.57 -13.92
C SER A 39 -5.81 6.07 -12.59
N GLN A 40 -4.69 5.33 -12.60
CA GLN A 40 -4.03 4.95 -11.35
C GLN A 40 -3.47 6.18 -10.63
N TYR A 41 -2.83 7.08 -11.36
CA TYR A 41 -2.29 8.33 -10.83
C TYR A 41 -3.39 9.23 -10.26
N GLU A 42 -4.46 9.45 -11.01
CA GLU A 42 -5.63 10.22 -10.61
C GLU A 42 -6.24 9.67 -9.30
N ASN A 43 -6.46 8.37 -9.22
CA ASN A 43 -6.94 7.73 -7.99
C ASN A 43 -5.97 7.91 -6.82
N ILE A 44 -4.66 7.86 -7.04
CA ILE A 44 -3.65 8.10 -5.98
C ILE A 44 -3.71 9.55 -5.49
N LEU A 45 -3.94 10.50 -6.40
CA LEU A 45 -3.93 11.92 -6.08
C LEU A 45 -5.22 12.39 -5.40
N LEU A 46 -6.36 11.79 -5.75
CA LEU A 46 -7.68 12.11 -5.20
C LEU A 46 -8.07 11.29 -3.97
N SER A 47 -7.43 10.14 -3.74
CA SER A 47 -7.75 9.29 -2.60
C SER A 47 -7.01 9.69 -1.32
N ASP A 48 -7.69 9.51 -0.18
CA ASP A 48 -7.10 9.60 1.16
C ASP A 48 -6.43 8.27 1.59
N MET A 49 -5.95 7.48 0.63
CA MET A 49 -5.30 6.21 0.93
C MET A 49 -3.89 6.41 1.50
N THR A 50 -3.47 5.54 2.41
CA THR A 50 -2.07 5.54 2.87
C THR A 50 -1.14 4.97 1.79
N SER A 51 0.14 5.39 1.77
CA SER A 51 1.14 4.86 0.83
C SER A 51 1.24 3.33 0.88
N ALA A 52 1.15 2.75 2.08
CA ALA A 52 1.14 1.30 2.25
C ALA A 52 -0.07 0.63 1.60
N ARG A 53 -1.25 1.28 1.61
CA ARG A 53 -2.44 0.77 0.92
C ARG A 53 -2.26 0.85 -0.59
N ILE A 54 -1.71 1.95 -1.09
CA ILE A 54 -1.42 2.14 -2.52
C ILE A 54 -0.42 1.10 -3.04
N CYS A 55 0.71 0.92 -2.36
CA CYS A 55 1.70 -0.12 -2.72
C CYS A 55 1.07 -1.54 -2.70
N ASN A 56 0.12 -1.82 -1.78
CA ASN A 56 -0.62 -3.09 -1.75
C ASN A 56 -1.61 -3.29 -2.90
N LEU A 57 -2.26 -2.21 -3.36
CA LEU A 57 -3.17 -2.23 -4.51
C LEU A 57 -2.39 -2.44 -5.80
N LEU A 58 -1.30 -1.67 -5.97
CA LEU A 58 -0.40 -1.77 -7.11
C LEU A 58 0.48 -3.03 -7.11
N LYS A 59 0.47 -3.81 -6.01
CA LYS A 59 1.29 -5.03 -5.81
C LYS A 59 2.80 -4.80 -5.95
N VAL A 60 3.28 -3.60 -5.63
CA VAL A 60 4.67 -3.16 -5.76
C VAL A 60 5.22 -2.67 -4.42
N ASN A 61 6.50 -2.94 -4.14
CA ASN A 61 7.14 -2.45 -2.92
C ASN A 61 7.82 -1.11 -3.22
N CYS A 62 7.05 -0.02 -3.17
CA CYS A 62 7.56 1.32 -3.40
C CYS A 62 8.25 1.91 -2.16
N ASP A 63 9.17 2.85 -2.38
CA ASP A 63 9.54 3.78 -1.31
C ASP A 63 8.33 4.58 -0.83
N GLN A 64 8.26 4.86 0.47
CA GLN A 64 7.19 5.68 1.03
C GLN A 64 7.24 7.11 0.46
N ASP A 65 8.45 7.60 0.20
CA ASP A 65 8.70 8.92 -0.35
C ASP A 65 8.20 9.07 -1.79
N PHE A 66 8.19 7.99 -2.57
CA PHE A 66 7.70 8.04 -3.95
C PHE A 66 6.23 8.49 -4.03
N ILE A 67 5.36 7.91 -3.21
CA ILE A 67 3.93 8.27 -3.18
C ILE A 67 3.74 9.71 -2.65
N SER A 68 4.54 10.11 -1.65
CA SER A 68 4.55 11.49 -1.14
C SER A 68 4.95 12.47 -2.24
N ASN A 69 5.96 12.13 -3.04
CA ASN A 69 6.45 12.94 -4.15
C ASN A 69 5.42 13.05 -5.28
N LEU A 70 4.72 11.95 -5.63
CA LEU A 70 3.62 11.99 -6.59
C LEU A 70 2.54 13.00 -6.16
N ARG A 71 2.16 12.99 -4.88
CA ARG A 71 1.13 13.90 -4.33
C ARG A 71 1.56 15.36 -4.29
N LYS A 72 2.85 15.62 -4.16
CA LYS A 72 3.43 16.97 -4.08
C LYS A 72 3.90 17.51 -5.44
N ASN A 73 3.55 16.86 -6.54
CA ASN A 73 4.03 17.21 -7.88
C ASN A 73 5.57 17.27 -8.00
N LYS A 74 6.27 16.36 -7.31
CA LYS A 74 7.75 16.28 -7.30
C LYS A 74 8.30 15.20 -8.22
N VAL A 75 7.45 14.53 -9.00
CA VAL A 75 7.84 13.49 -9.95
C VAL A 75 7.63 14.06 -11.36
N PRO A 76 8.70 14.48 -12.06
CA PRO A 76 8.61 15.20 -13.33
C PRO A 76 7.78 14.48 -14.40
N GLU A 77 7.86 13.15 -14.43
CA GLU A 77 7.18 12.28 -15.39
C GLU A 77 5.65 12.41 -15.34
N TYR A 78 5.09 12.84 -14.20
CA TYR A 78 3.66 12.96 -13.99
C TYR A 78 3.18 14.42 -13.87
N ARG A 79 4.04 15.40 -14.17
CA ARG A 79 3.74 16.82 -13.96
C ARG A 79 2.52 17.29 -14.74
N GLU A 80 2.38 16.85 -15.99
CA GLU A 80 1.22 17.19 -16.83
C GLU A 80 -0.07 16.53 -16.32
N TRP A 81 0.04 15.34 -15.74
CA TRP A 81 -1.11 14.67 -15.11
C TRP A 81 -1.53 15.37 -13.82
N PHE A 82 -0.57 15.85 -13.02
CA PHE A 82 -0.86 16.65 -11.85
C PHE A 82 -1.67 17.90 -12.21
N LYS A 83 -1.21 18.66 -13.22
CA LYS A 83 -1.92 19.85 -13.73
C LYS A 83 -3.34 19.50 -14.18
N LYS A 84 -3.47 18.42 -14.96
CA LYS A 84 -4.78 17.94 -15.45
C LYS A 84 -5.75 17.59 -14.32
N VAL A 85 -5.28 16.93 -13.26
CA VAL A 85 -6.16 16.50 -12.15
C VAL A 85 -6.45 17.64 -11.17
N ARG A 86 -5.49 18.52 -10.89
CA ARG A 86 -5.64 19.62 -9.93
C ARG A 86 -6.16 20.92 -10.54
N GLY A 87 -6.17 21.05 -11.87
CA GLY A 87 -6.59 22.25 -12.59
C GLY A 87 -5.64 23.45 -12.40
N VAL A 88 -4.34 23.19 -12.24
CA VAL A 88 -3.28 24.20 -12.03
C VAL A 88 -2.51 24.46 -13.31
#